data_AF-A0AAW2P3Z6-F1
#
_entry.id   AF-A0AAW2P3Z6-F1
#
_cell.length_a   1.000
_cell.length_b   1.000
_cell.length_c   1.000
_cell.angle_alpha   90.00
_cell.angle_beta   90.00
_cell.angle_gamma   90.00
#
_symmetry.space_group_name_H-M   'P 1'
#
loop_
_entity.id
_entity.type
_entity.pdbx_description
1 polymer ?
#
loop_
_entity_poly.entity_id
_entity_poly.type
_entity_poly.pdbx_seq_one_letter_code
_entity_poly.pdbx_strand_id
1 'polypeptide(L)'
;MDNLRLLLSAIAVVLLAVVSSPSLHKFLPLNQLSLRGGEVADLVVVNGTIYTSDAAFPFADSMAIRGGRILRVGNSSSMQAEKVYLGRLSLLVYLDRDLAGTGTRTLNLQGKLVVPGFIDSHVHLIYGGLQMAQVQLHGVNQKDQFVNKVKEALSYLEPGTWLQGGGWNNDLWGGEPPLASWIDDITPHNPVWLMRMDGHMGLANSLALDIAGISKTTVDPEGGTIMRNSIGEPTGLLIDSAMKLVMSCIPEVSVEERREALLRAANYALSVVIRALSSWCIKVGHTNCGRNFSGFIDIRYILSSN
;
A
#
# COMPACT_ATOMS: atom_id res chain seq x y z
N MET A 1 -43.15 -22.10 -57.60
CA MET A 1 -41.99 -21.68 -56.78
C MET A 1 -41.07 -20.69 -57.51
N ASP A 2 -41.34 -20.36 -58.78
CA ASP A 2 -40.41 -19.57 -59.61
C ASP A 2 -40.58 -18.04 -59.46
N ASN A 3 -41.78 -17.55 -59.14
CA ASN A 3 -42.04 -16.11 -58.98
C ASN A 3 -41.40 -15.50 -57.72
N LEU A 4 -41.19 -16.30 -56.66
CA LEU A 4 -40.56 -15.82 -55.42
C LEU A 4 -39.05 -15.66 -55.57
N ARG A 5 -38.41 -16.53 -56.36
CA ARG A 5 -36.97 -16.43 -56.68
C ARG A 5 -36.68 -15.26 -57.61
N LEU A 6 -37.57 -14.98 -58.56
CA LEU A 6 -37.51 -13.79 -59.42
C LEU A 6 -37.72 -12.49 -58.65
N LEU A 7 -38.62 -12.47 -57.66
CA LEU A 7 -38.83 -11.31 -56.81
C LEU A 7 -37.62 -11.03 -55.91
N LEU A 8 -37.05 -12.08 -55.30
CA LEU A 8 -35.88 -11.97 -54.44
C LEU A 8 -34.60 -11.59 -55.21
N SER A 9 -34.43 -12.07 -56.44
CA SER A 9 -33.30 -11.68 -57.29
C SER A 9 -33.42 -10.25 -57.81
N ALA A 10 -34.62 -9.79 -58.17
CA ALA A 10 -34.86 -8.41 -58.57
C ALA A 10 -34.60 -7.43 -57.42
N ILE A 11 -35.03 -7.76 -56.19
CA ILE A 11 -34.77 -6.95 -54.99
C ILE A 11 -33.26 -6.89 -54.67
N ALA A 12 -32.55 -8.01 -54.81
CA ALA A 12 -31.10 -8.06 -54.58
C ALA A 12 -30.31 -7.21 -55.60
N VAL A 13 -30.71 -7.22 -56.88
CA VAL A 13 -30.07 -6.42 -57.93
C VAL A 13 -30.34 -4.93 -57.74
N VAL A 14 -31.54 -4.55 -57.31
CA VAL A 14 -31.87 -3.16 -56.97
C VAL A 14 -31.08 -2.68 -55.75
N LEU A 15 -30.94 -3.50 -54.71
CA LEU A 15 -30.13 -3.16 -53.53
C LEU A 15 -28.63 -3.02 -53.85
N LEU A 16 -28.09 -3.89 -54.71
CA LEU A 16 -26.69 -3.80 -55.18
C LEU A 16 -26.44 -2.58 -56.08
N ALA A 17 -27.41 -2.20 -56.90
CA ALA A 17 -27.34 -1.01 -57.75
C ALA A 17 -27.43 0.31 -56.94
N VAL A 18 -28.19 0.31 -55.85
CA VAL A 18 -28.30 1.47 -54.93
C VAL A 18 -27.01 1.67 -54.12
N VAL A 19 -26.32 0.59 -53.74
CA VAL A 19 -25.05 0.66 -52.98
C VAL A 19 -23.85 1.02 -53.86
N SER A 20 -23.92 0.78 -55.18
CA SER A 20 -22.82 1.04 -56.13
C SER A 20 -22.91 2.39 -56.87
N SER A 21 -23.95 3.19 -56.63
CA SER A 21 -24.07 4.53 -57.21
C SER A 21 -23.25 5.56 -56.42
N PRO A 22 -22.20 6.16 -57.02
CA PRO A 22 -21.31 7.12 -56.32
C PRO A 22 -22.01 8.44 -55.93
N SER A 23 -23.26 8.63 -56.32
CA SER A 23 -24.04 9.83 -56.01
C SER A 23 -24.79 9.77 -54.67
N LEU A 24 -24.88 8.60 -54.00
CA LEU A 24 -25.54 8.47 -52.70
C LEU A 24 -24.62 8.65 -51.48
N HIS A 25 -23.29 8.65 -51.67
CA HIS A 25 -22.33 8.85 -50.57
C HIS A 25 -22.31 10.27 -49.99
N LYS A 26 -23.07 11.21 -50.56
CA LYS A 26 -23.17 12.59 -50.05
C LYS A 26 -24.29 12.83 -49.03
N PHE A 27 -25.20 11.87 -48.81
CA PHE A 27 -26.38 12.09 -47.96
C PHE A 27 -26.58 11.08 -46.81
N LEU A 28 -25.63 10.18 -46.58
CA LEU A 28 -25.60 9.34 -45.39
C LEU A 28 -24.20 9.36 -44.79
N PRO A 29 -23.99 9.95 -43.59
CA PRO A 29 -22.74 9.78 -42.88
C PRO A 29 -22.71 8.33 -42.37
N LEU A 30 -22.21 7.41 -43.19
CA LEU A 30 -21.91 6.03 -42.77
C LEU A 30 -20.63 5.94 -41.91
N ASN A 31 -20.21 7.05 -41.31
CA ASN A 31 -19.21 7.09 -40.24
C ASN A 31 -19.89 7.64 -38.98
N GLN A 32 -20.60 6.76 -38.26
CA GLN A 32 -20.78 6.79 -36.79
C GLN A 32 -21.87 5.82 -36.27
N LEU A 33 -22.14 4.70 -36.93
CA LEU A 33 -22.57 3.50 -36.19
C LEU A 33 -21.32 2.83 -35.61
N SER A 34 -20.67 3.54 -34.67
CA SER A 34 -19.95 2.84 -33.62
C SER A 34 -21.04 2.04 -32.90
N LEU A 35 -21.05 0.72 -33.08
CA LEU A 35 -21.59 -0.15 -32.05
C LEU A 35 -20.83 0.26 -30.80
N ARG A 36 -21.46 1.10 -29.94
CA ARG A 36 -21.06 1.19 -28.55
C ARG A 36 -21.30 -0.22 -28.02
N GLY A 37 -20.29 -1.09 -28.13
CA GLY A 37 -20.23 -2.27 -27.31
C GLY A 37 -20.30 -1.74 -25.89
N GLY A 38 -21.44 -1.94 -25.22
CA GLY A 38 -21.63 -1.51 -23.85
C GLY A 38 -20.43 -1.96 -23.04
N GLU A 39 -19.90 -1.10 -22.15
CA GLU A 39 -18.75 -1.48 -21.35
C GLU A 39 -19.17 -2.56 -20.36
N VAL A 40 -19.05 -3.84 -20.75
CA VAL A 40 -19.40 -4.98 -19.90
C VAL A 40 -18.49 -5.00 -18.67
N ALA A 41 -19.10 -5.12 -17.49
CA ALA A 41 -18.42 -5.22 -16.21
C ALA A 41 -17.69 -6.56 -16.07
N ASP A 42 -16.50 -6.55 -15.44
CA ASP A 42 -15.81 -7.78 -15.04
C ASP A 42 -16.32 -8.30 -13.67
N LEU A 43 -16.76 -7.39 -12.80
CA LEU A 43 -17.34 -7.67 -11.50
C LEU A 43 -18.60 -6.84 -11.26
N VAL A 44 -19.64 -7.49 -10.76
CA VAL A 44 -20.81 -6.83 -10.23
C VAL A 44 -21.07 -7.25 -8.81
N VAL A 45 -21.24 -6.25 -7.95
CA VAL A 45 -21.49 -6.38 -6.52
C VAL A 45 -22.97 -6.09 -6.27
N VAL A 46 -23.66 -6.96 -5.53
CA VAL A 46 -25.10 -6.84 -5.24
C VAL A 46 -25.41 -7.12 -3.78
N ASN A 47 -26.59 -6.66 -3.33
CA ASN A 47 -27.10 -6.91 -1.99
C ASN A 47 -26.10 -6.48 -0.91
N GLY A 48 -25.52 -5.28 -1.07
CA GLY A 48 -24.63 -4.65 -0.10
C GLY A 48 -25.25 -3.39 0.50
N THR A 49 -24.53 -2.79 1.44
CA THR A 49 -24.70 -1.37 1.81
C THR A 49 -23.44 -0.67 1.32
N ILE A 50 -23.52 0.14 0.27
CA ILE A 50 -22.34 0.74 -0.38
C ILE A 50 -22.34 2.24 -0.09
N TYR A 51 -21.41 2.70 0.74
CA TYR A 51 -21.22 4.12 1.00
C TYR A 51 -20.49 4.79 -0.17
N THR A 52 -21.09 5.79 -0.78
CA THR A 52 -20.57 6.46 -1.99
C THR A 52 -19.75 7.71 -1.67
N SER A 53 -19.88 8.25 -0.45
CA SER A 53 -19.40 9.58 -0.05
C SER A 53 -20.05 10.76 -0.80
N ASP A 54 -21.10 10.53 -1.58
CA ASP A 54 -21.92 11.58 -2.18
C ASP A 54 -23.06 11.98 -1.22
N ALA A 55 -23.13 13.25 -0.84
CA ALA A 55 -24.15 13.74 0.08
C ALA A 55 -25.58 13.61 -0.47
N ALA A 56 -25.76 13.67 -1.80
CA ALA A 56 -27.07 13.51 -2.44
C ALA A 56 -27.49 12.05 -2.59
N PHE A 57 -26.51 11.13 -2.60
CA PHE A 57 -26.74 9.70 -2.78
C PHE A 57 -25.80 8.86 -1.91
N PRO A 58 -25.91 8.95 -0.56
CA PRO A 58 -24.89 8.46 0.35
C PRO A 58 -24.75 6.93 0.37
N PHE A 59 -25.81 6.21 0.01
CA PHE A 59 -25.83 4.75 0.02
C PHE A 59 -26.43 4.18 -1.26
N ALA A 60 -25.87 3.04 -1.68
CA ALA A 60 -26.30 2.19 -2.77
C ALA A 60 -26.35 0.72 -2.32
N ASP A 61 -26.98 -0.16 -3.09
CA ASP A 61 -27.00 -1.61 -2.80
C ASP A 61 -26.20 -2.45 -3.81
N SER A 62 -25.78 -1.83 -4.92
CA SER A 62 -25.13 -2.51 -6.04
C SER A 62 -24.15 -1.61 -6.79
N MET A 63 -23.12 -2.24 -7.37
CA MET A 63 -22.03 -1.57 -8.06
C MET A 63 -21.43 -2.45 -9.17
N ALA A 64 -21.21 -1.88 -10.35
CA ALA A 64 -20.56 -2.53 -11.49
C ALA A 64 -19.15 -1.98 -11.69
N ILE A 65 -18.18 -2.88 -11.88
CA ILE A 65 -16.75 -2.57 -11.96
C ILE A 65 -16.19 -3.16 -13.26
N ARG A 66 -15.23 -2.46 -13.86
CA ARG A 66 -14.40 -2.97 -14.95
C ARG A 66 -12.99 -2.44 -14.82
N GLY A 67 -11.99 -3.34 -14.85
CA GLY A 67 -10.57 -2.93 -14.85
C GLY A 67 -10.20 -2.05 -13.65
N GLY A 68 -10.82 -2.28 -12.50
CA GLY A 68 -10.61 -1.49 -11.28
C GLY A 68 -11.30 -0.12 -11.24
N ARG A 69 -12.16 0.21 -12.21
CA ARG A 69 -12.98 1.43 -12.22
C ARG A 69 -14.45 1.11 -11.98
N ILE A 70 -15.13 1.98 -11.24
CA ILE A 70 -16.58 1.90 -11.04
C ILE A 70 -17.24 2.39 -12.32
N LEU A 71 -17.98 1.52 -13.00
CA LEU A 71 -18.81 1.88 -14.15
C LEU A 71 -20.13 2.49 -13.69
N ARG A 72 -20.70 1.94 -12.61
CA ARG A 72 -21.96 2.40 -12.02
C ARG A 72 -22.09 1.98 -10.56
N VAL A 73 -22.80 2.79 -9.77
CA VAL A 73 -23.21 2.52 -8.40
C VAL A 73 -24.66 2.98 -8.22
N GLY A 74 -25.51 2.19 -7.55
CA GLY A 74 -26.94 2.49 -7.46
C GLY A 74 -27.75 1.49 -6.63
N ASN A 75 -29.07 1.66 -6.65
CA ASN A 75 -30.01 0.72 -6.03
C ASN A 75 -30.51 -0.30 -7.05
N SER A 76 -30.65 -1.55 -6.64
CA SER A 76 -31.03 -2.71 -7.43
C SER A 76 -32.44 -2.57 -8.01
N SER A 77 -33.28 -1.74 -7.40
CA SER A 77 -34.61 -1.34 -7.89
C SER A 77 -34.58 -0.30 -9.02
N SER A 78 -33.50 0.47 -9.16
CA SER A 78 -33.21 1.30 -10.35
C SER A 78 -32.48 0.52 -11.47
N MET A 79 -32.11 -0.73 -11.20
CA MET A 79 -31.51 -1.69 -12.12
C MET A 79 -32.56 -2.76 -12.44
N GLN A 80 -33.52 -2.45 -13.31
CA GLN A 80 -34.71 -3.28 -13.59
C GLN A 80 -34.39 -4.78 -13.63
N ALA A 81 -34.84 -5.49 -12.59
CA ALA A 81 -34.86 -6.94 -12.52
C ALA A 81 -35.97 -7.46 -13.43
N GLU A 82 -35.63 -8.06 -14.57
CA GLU A 82 -36.60 -8.77 -15.37
C GLU A 82 -36.59 -10.25 -14.99
N LYS A 83 -37.76 -10.76 -14.59
CA LYS A 83 -37.94 -12.16 -14.18
C LYS A 83 -37.89 -13.04 -15.44
N VAL A 84 -36.74 -13.66 -15.72
CA VAL A 84 -36.61 -14.62 -16.82
C VAL A 84 -37.18 -15.96 -16.36
N TYR A 85 -38.20 -16.44 -17.07
CA TYR A 85 -38.77 -17.77 -16.87
C TYR A 85 -38.08 -18.76 -17.82
N LEU A 86 -37.39 -19.75 -17.26
CA LEU A 86 -36.94 -20.94 -17.99
C LEU A 86 -37.92 -22.08 -17.68
N GLY A 87 -39.08 -22.05 -18.34
CA GLY A 87 -40.17 -22.98 -18.06
C GLY A 87 -40.76 -22.77 -16.65
N ARG A 88 -40.76 -23.82 -15.81
CA ARG A 88 -41.30 -23.77 -14.42
C ARG A 88 -40.35 -23.15 -13.38
N LEU A 89 -39.14 -22.77 -13.77
CA LEU A 89 -38.15 -22.13 -12.90
C LEU A 89 -38.12 -20.62 -13.15
N SER A 90 -38.26 -19.84 -12.08
CA SER A 90 -38.04 -18.39 -12.10
C SER A 90 -36.70 -18.06 -11.43
N LEU A 91 -35.81 -17.39 -12.16
CA LEU A 91 -34.55 -16.87 -11.64
C LEU A 91 -34.70 -15.36 -11.44
N LEU A 92 -34.42 -14.85 -10.24
CA LEU A 92 -34.29 -13.42 -10.00
C LEU A 92 -32.89 -12.99 -10.44
N VAL A 93 -32.82 -12.47 -11.67
CA VAL A 93 -31.60 -11.86 -12.19
C VAL A 93 -31.69 -10.38 -11.89
N TYR A 94 -30.97 -9.96 -10.86
CA TYR A 94 -30.63 -8.55 -10.71
C TYR A 94 -29.65 -8.19 -11.81
N LEU A 95 -29.65 -6.91 -12.20
CA LEU A 95 -28.73 -6.22 -13.10
C LEU A 95 -29.31 -5.94 -14.49
N ASP A 96 -29.29 -4.64 -14.80
CA ASP A 96 -29.31 -4.09 -16.15
C ASP A 96 -28.58 -5.00 -17.14
N ARG A 97 -29.31 -5.49 -18.15
CA ARG A 97 -28.80 -6.41 -19.18
C ARG A 97 -27.61 -5.81 -19.95
N ASP A 98 -27.37 -4.51 -19.85
CA ASP A 98 -26.36 -3.80 -20.65
C ASP A 98 -24.93 -3.90 -20.08
N LEU A 99 -24.75 -4.19 -18.78
CA LEU A 99 -23.40 -4.24 -18.16
C LEU A 99 -22.96 -5.63 -17.70
N ALA A 100 -23.87 -6.61 -17.56
CA ALA A 100 -23.51 -7.98 -17.23
C ALA A 100 -23.49 -8.84 -18.51
N GLY A 101 -22.33 -9.39 -18.85
CA GLY A 101 -22.14 -10.19 -20.06
C GLY A 101 -21.39 -11.50 -19.78
N THR A 102 -21.02 -12.20 -20.85
CA THR A 102 -20.23 -13.43 -20.75
C THR A 102 -18.89 -13.15 -20.05
N GLY A 103 -18.68 -13.73 -18.86
CA GLY A 103 -17.47 -13.57 -18.06
C GLY A 103 -17.58 -12.58 -16.90
N THR A 104 -18.70 -11.86 -16.76
CA THR A 104 -18.97 -11.03 -15.57
C THR A 104 -19.12 -11.90 -14.33
N ARG A 105 -18.37 -11.60 -13.27
CA ARG A 105 -18.53 -12.25 -11.97
C ARG A 105 -19.52 -11.49 -11.11
N THR A 106 -20.45 -12.19 -10.46
CA THR A 106 -21.39 -11.58 -9.51
C THR A 106 -21.00 -11.92 -8.08
N LEU A 107 -20.85 -10.90 -7.24
CA LEU A 107 -20.54 -10.99 -5.82
C LEU A 107 -21.74 -10.51 -5.00
N ASN A 108 -22.41 -11.44 -4.31
CA ASN A 108 -23.48 -11.12 -3.36
C ASN A 108 -22.89 -10.82 -1.97
N LEU A 109 -23.09 -9.60 -1.48
CA LEU A 109 -22.52 -9.15 -0.20
C LEU A 109 -23.33 -9.52 1.03
N GLN A 110 -24.55 -10.06 0.88
CA GLN A 110 -25.39 -10.50 1.99
C GLN A 110 -25.61 -9.40 3.06
N GLY A 111 -25.83 -8.16 2.60
CA GLY A 111 -26.03 -6.97 3.43
C GLY A 111 -24.75 -6.31 3.96
N LYS A 112 -23.56 -6.84 3.67
CA LYS A 112 -22.28 -6.26 4.15
C LYS A 112 -22.03 -4.86 3.61
N LEU A 113 -21.29 -4.08 4.41
CA LEU A 113 -20.90 -2.71 4.11
C LEU A 113 -19.69 -2.67 3.14
N VAL A 114 -19.77 -1.79 2.15
CA VAL A 114 -18.65 -1.37 1.31
C VAL A 114 -18.41 0.11 1.57
N VAL A 115 -17.15 0.45 1.83
CA VAL A 115 -16.69 1.83 1.94
C VAL A 115 -15.55 2.07 0.95
N PRO A 116 -15.28 3.33 0.57
CA PRO A 116 -14.05 3.66 -0.15
C PRO A 116 -12.83 3.13 0.61
N GLY A 117 -11.84 2.64 -0.13
CA GLY A 117 -10.56 2.24 0.49
C GLY A 117 -9.92 3.44 1.17
N PHE A 118 -9.29 3.22 2.34
CA PHE A 118 -8.65 4.31 3.05
C PHE A 118 -7.43 4.82 2.27
N ILE A 119 -7.25 6.14 2.34
CA ILE A 119 -6.12 6.85 1.74
C ILE A 119 -5.35 7.50 2.87
N ASP A 120 -4.08 7.12 3.03
CA ASP A 120 -3.18 7.85 3.92
C ASP A 120 -2.44 8.92 3.12
N SER A 121 -2.63 10.18 3.48
CA SER A 121 -2.06 11.32 2.79
C SER A 121 -0.60 11.59 3.15
N HIS A 122 -0.03 10.91 4.15
CA HIS A 122 1.36 11.14 4.55
C HIS A 122 1.99 9.93 5.24
N VAL A 123 2.80 9.19 4.50
CA VAL A 123 3.58 8.08 5.04
C VAL A 123 5.04 8.11 4.59
N HIS A 124 5.90 7.47 5.38
CA HIS A 124 7.27 7.15 4.99
C HIS A 124 7.38 5.65 4.72
N LEU A 125 6.90 5.22 3.56
CA LEU A 125 6.60 3.80 3.32
C LEU A 125 7.83 2.89 3.37
N ILE A 126 8.94 3.32 2.75
CA ILE A 126 10.22 2.57 2.79
C ILE A 126 10.75 2.51 4.23
N TYR A 127 10.74 3.64 4.96
CA TYR A 127 11.20 3.65 6.35
C TYR A 127 10.36 2.75 7.24
N GLY A 128 9.03 2.76 7.09
CA GLY A 128 8.14 1.85 7.80
C GLY A 128 8.46 0.38 7.48
N GLY A 129 8.71 0.06 6.20
CA GLY A 129 9.11 -1.28 5.77
C GLY A 129 10.45 -1.75 6.33
N LEU A 130 11.43 -0.84 6.42
CA LEU A 130 12.72 -1.12 7.08
C LEU A 130 12.52 -1.36 8.57
N GLN A 131 11.74 -0.51 9.24
CA GLN A 131 11.44 -0.65 10.66
C GLN A 131 10.74 -1.98 10.96
N MET A 132 9.85 -2.47 10.09
CA MET A 132 9.20 -3.77 10.25
C MET A 132 10.17 -4.98 10.23
N ALA A 133 11.36 -4.82 9.64
CA ALA A 133 12.39 -5.86 9.61
C ALA A 133 13.40 -5.73 10.77
N GLN A 134 13.28 -4.69 11.58
CA GLN A 134 14.17 -4.39 12.70
C GLN A 134 13.63 -4.91 14.03
N VAL A 135 14.45 -4.83 15.08
CA VAL A 135 14.07 -5.27 16.43
C VAL A 135 12.89 -4.46 16.96
N GLN A 136 11.81 -5.15 17.33
CA GLN A 136 10.59 -4.56 17.88
C GLN A 136 10.60 -4.59 19.41
N LEU A 137 10.76 -3.41 20.02
CA LEU A 137 10.80 -3.24 21.48
C LEU A 137 9.56 -2.52 22.04
N HIS A 138 8.54 -2.28 21.21
CA HIS A 138 7.25 -1.75 21.63
C HIS A 138 6.61 -2.65 22.69
N GLY A 139 6.16 -2.06 23.80
CA GLY A 139 5.47 -2.76 24.89
C GLY A 139 6.36 -3.62 25.79
N VAL A 140 7.67 -3.67 25.55
CA VAL A 140 8.62 -4.35 26.45
C VAL A 140 8.64 -3.60 27.78
N ASN A 141 8.44 -4.33 28.88
CA ASN A 141 8.28 -3.77 30.22
C ASN A 141 9.22 -4.39 31.26
N GLN A 142 10.23 -5.15 30.82
CA GLN A 142 11.24 -5.76 31.68
C GLN A 142 12.60 -5.76 30.97
N LYS A 143 13.66 -5.51 31.73
CA LYS A 143 15.05 -5.56 31.25
C LYS A 143 15.39 -6.89 30.56
N ASP A 144 15.03 -8.02 31.18
CA ASP A 144 15.37 -9.33 30.62
C ASP A 144 14.68 -9.58 29.28
N GLN A 145 13.45 -9.09 29.10
CA GLN A 145 12.74 -9.17 27.82
C GLN A 145 13.40 -8.29 26.75
N PHE A 146 13.88 -7.10 27.12
CA PHE A 146 14.63 -6.23 26.23
C PHE A 146 15.90 -6.95 25.72
N VAL A 147 16.70 -7.48 26.63
CA VAL A 147 17.94 -8.20 26.32
C VAL A 147 17.65 -9.44 25.47
N ASN A 148 16.62 -10.21 25.81
CA ASN A 148 16.22 -11.40 25.05
C ASN A 148 15.80 -11.08 23.61
N LYS A 149 15.06 -9.99 23.39
CA LYS A 149 14.68 -9.56 22.03
C LYS A 149 15.87 -9.14 21.18
N VAL A 150 16.84 -8.46 21.79
CA VAL A 150 18.11 -8.12 21.11
C VAL A 150 18.86 -9.41 20.76
N LYS A 151 18.96 -10.36 21.71
CA LYS A 151 19.61 -11.65 21.51
C LYS A 151 18.96 -12.49 20.42
N GLU A 152 17.63 -12.54 20.38
CA GLU A 152 16.87 -13.25 19.35
C GLU A 152 17.16 -12.67 17.95
N ALA A 153 17.15 -11.35 17.82
CA ALA A 153 17.44 -10.69 16.56
C ALA A 153 18.87 -10.93 16.05
N LEU A 154 19.85 -11.06 16.94
CA LEU A 154 21.24 -11.39 16.57
C LEU A 154 21.38 -12.78 15.95
N SER A 155 20.50 -13.74 16.28
CA SER A 155 20.61 -15.12 15.76
C SER A 155 20.46 -15.22 14.24
N TYR A 156 20.03 -14.14 13.60
CA TYR A 156 19.84 -14.02 12.15
C TYR A 156 20.86 -13.08 11.48
N LEU A 157 21.84 -12.57 12.22
CA LEU A 157 22.80 -11.57 11.72
C LEU A 157 24.23 -12.13 11.68
N GLU A 158 24.93 -11.82 10.60
CA GLU A 158 26.36 -12.06 10.49
C GLU A 158 27.15 -11.08 11.38
N PRO A 159 28.33 -11.46 11.90
CA PRO A 159 29.22 -10.55 12.60
C PRO A 159 29.53 -9.29 11.78
N GLY A 160 29.55 -8.13 12.45
CA GLY A 160 29.80 -6.82 11.84
C GLY A 160 28.56 -6.16 11.23
N THR A 161 27.44 -6.87 11.06
CA THR A 161 26.19 -6.26 10.62
C THR A 161 25.55 -5.43 11.73
N TRP A 162 25.05 -4.24 11.37
CA TRP A 162 24.34 -3.36 12.30
C TRP A 162 22.99 -3.94 12.70
N LEU A 163 22.80 -4.17 13.99
CA LEU A 163 21.49 -4.47 14.56
C LEU A 163 20.77 -3.15 14.84
N GLN A 164 19.63 -2.94 14.18
CA GLN A 164 18.81 -1.75 14.32
C GLN A 164 17.42 -2.09 14.83
N GLY A 165 16.73 -1.10 15.39
CA GLY A 165 15.34 -1.21 15.80
C GLY A 165 14.98 -0.17 16.83
N GLY A 166 14.01 -0.50 17.68
CA GLY A 166 13.58 0.44 18.70
C GLY A 166 12.11 0.30 19.10
N GLY A 167 11.55 1.42 19.52
CA GLY A 167 10.21 1.49 20.10
C GLY A 167 10.18 1.19 21.60
N TRP A 168 11.34 1.13 22.24
CA TRP A 168 11.41 0.94 23.67
C TRP A 168 10.91 2.18 24.42
N ASN A 169 10.35 1.97 25.60
CA ASN A 169 9.93 3.02 26.51
C ASN A 169 10.27 2.62 27.96
N ASN A 170 11.24 3.31 28.55
CA ASN A 170 11.71 3.10 29.91
C ASN A 170 10.62 3.30 30.97
N ASP A 171 9.58 4.10 30.68
CA ASP A 171 8.45 4.32 31.59
C ASP A 171 7.67 3.01 31.87
N LEU A 172 7.78 2.02 30.97
CA LEU A 172 7.12 0.72 31.13
C LEU A 172 7.81 -0.20 32.13
N TRP A 173 9.08 0.05 32.49
CA TRP A 173 9.87 -0.83 33.36
C TRP A 173 10.50 -0.12 34.56
N GLY A 174 9.93 1.02 34.98
CA GLY A 174 10.35 1.74 36.18
C GLY A 174 11.11 3.04 35.93
N GLY A 175 11.19 3.49 34.67
CA GLY A 175 11.72 4.81 34.30
C GLY A 175 13.22 4.86 34.10
N GLU A 176 14.00 3.88 34.56
CA GLU A 176 15.44 3.82 34.30
C GLU A 176 15.73 3.54 32.81
N PRO A 177 16.47 4.43 32.11
CA PRO A 177 16.87 4.19 30.73
C PRO A 177 17.79 2.97 30.58
N PRO A 178 17.75 2.26 29.43
CA PRO A 178 18.66 1.15 29.18
C PRO A 178 20.10 1.65 28.99
N LEU A 179 21.08 0.80 29.26
CA LEU A 179 22.50 1.13 29.13
C LEU A 179 23.18 0.18 28.12
N ALA A 180 24.28 0.62 27.50
CA ALA A 180 25.08 -0.22 26.61
C ALA A 180 25.47 -1.55 27.28
N SER A 181 25.83 -1.48 28.57
CA SER A 181 26.20 -2.63 29.40
C SER A 181 25.09 -3.68 29.58
N TRP A 182 23.83 -3.38 29.22
CA TRP A 182 22.77 -4.39 29.22
C TRP A 182 22.90 -5.36 28.05
N ILE A 183 23.54 -4.95 26.96
CA ILE A 183 23.59 -5.69 25.69
C ILE A 183 25.02 -5.92 25.18
N ASP A 184 26.04 -5.28 25.75
CA ASP A 184 27.44 -5.42 25.30
C ASP A 184 27.90 -6.88 25.29
N ASP A 185 27.67 -7.62 26.38
CA ASP A 185 28.08 -9.04 26.51
C ASP A 185 27.48 -9.94 25.42
N ILE A 186 26.28 -9.61 24.93
CA ILE A 186 25.60 -10.38 23.88
C ILE A 186 25.86 -9.84 22.47
N THR A 187 26.45 -8.64 22.33
CA THR A 187 26.67 -7.97 21.03
C THR A 187 28.15 -7.65 20.74
N PRO A 188 29.14 -8.50 21.11
CA PRO A 188 30.56 -8.15 21.04
C PRO A 188 31.08 -7.91 19.62
N HIS A 189 30.35 -8.38 18.60
CA HIS A 189 30.77 -8.33 17.20
C HIS A 189 29.79 -7.58 16.30
N ASN A 190 28.69 -7.06 16.84
CA ASN A 190 27.64 -6.40 16.07
C ASN A 190 27.36 -5.03 16.66
N PRO A 191 27.56 -3.93 15.92
CA PRO A 191 27.15 -2.61 16.39
C PRO A 191 25.63 -2.55 16.50
N VAL A 192 25.13 -1.94 17.58
CA VAL A 192 23.69 -1.86 17.88
C VAL A 192 23.26 -0.40 17.92
N TRP A 193 22.10 -0.12 17.32
CA TRP A 193 21.41 1.17 17.43
C TRP A 193 19.91 0.97 17.65
N LEU A 194 19.40 1.34 18.83
CA LEU A 194 18.00 1.12 19.21
C LEU A 194 17.32 2.44 19.59
N MET A 195 16.37 2.89 18.77
CA MET A 195 15.64 4.14 18.96
C MET A 195 14.56 4.03 20.06
N ARG A 196 14.44 5.05 20.90
CA ARG A 196 13.31 5.20 21.83
C ARG A 196 12.03 5.48 21.05
N MET A 197 10.89 5.15 21.65
CA MET A 197 9.56 5.38 21.05
C MET A 197 9.28 6.83 20.62
N ASP A 198 9.86 7.82 21.30
CA ASP A 198 9.66 9.25 20.99
C ASP A 198 10.54 9.75 19.83
N GLY A 199 11.53 8.97 19.39
CA GLY A 199 12.46 9.37 18.34
C GLY A 199 13.53 10.40 18.76
N HIS A 200 13.61 10.76 20.04
CA HIS A 200 14.53 11.79 20.57
C HIS A 200 15.70 11.22 21.38
N MET A 201 15.76 9.90 21.51
CA MET A 201 16.82 9.20 22.22
C MET A 201 17.12 7.87 21.54
N GLY A 202 18.39 7.49 21.47
CA GLY A 202 18.81 6.17 20.98
C GLY A 202 19.86 5.54 21.88
N LEU A 203 19.86 4.21 21.92
CA LEU A 203 20.84 3.39 22.62
C LEU A 203 21.83 2.80 21.60
N ALA A 204 23.11 3.15 21.75
CA ALA A 204 24.24 2.52 21.10
C ALA A 204 24.95 1.56 22.07
N ASN A 205 25.36 0.38 21.61
CA ASN A 205 26.27 -0.46 22.38
C ASN A 205 27.71 0.09 22.31
N SER A 206 28.62 -0.46 23.12
CA SER A 206 30.01 0.00 23.20
C SER A 206 30.72 -0.07 21.84
N LEU A 207 30.50 -1.13 21.06
CA LEU A 207 31.06 -1.25 19.71
C LEU A 207 30.57 -0.15 18.75
N ALA A 208 29.29 0.23 18.81
CA ALA A 208 28.77 1.32 17.99
C ALA A 208 29.34 2.69 18.41
N LEU A 209 29.56 2.91 19.72
CA LEU A 209 30.24 4.11 20.22
C LEU A 209 31.69 4.19 19.73
N ASP A 210 32.43 3.07 19.76
CA ASP A 210 33.80 2.97 19.28
C ASP A 210 33.91 3.29 17.79
N ILE A 211 33.01 2.72 16.97
CA ILE A 211 32.94 3.02 15.53
C ILE A 211 32.66 4.51 15.28
N ALA A 212 31.83 5.13 16.12
CA ALA A 212 31.51 6.55 16.04
C ALA A 212 32.60 7.48 16.63
N GLY A 213 33.64 6.91 17.25
CA GLY A 213 34.69 7.68 17.93
C GLY A 213 34.18 8.44 19.16
N ILE A 214 33.12 7.95 19.80
CA ILE A 214 32.54 8.57 21.00
C ILE A 214 33.27 8.05 22.23
N SER A 215 33.82 8.97 23.02
CA SER A 215 34.54 8.67 24.26
C SER A 215 34.16 9.66 25.35
N LYS A 216 34.73 9.49 26.55
CA LYS A 216 34.62 10.43 27.66
C LYS A 216 34.99 11.88 27.31
N THR A 217 35.89 12.10 26.35
CA THR A 217 36.34 13.44 25.95
C THR A 217 35.57 14.03 24.77
N THR A 218 34.68 13.25 24.13
CA THR A 218 33.84 13.75 23.05
C THR A 218 32.92 14.84 23.59
N VAL A 219 32.86 15.98 22.91
CA VAL A 219 32.00 17.11 23.30
C VAL A 219 30.58 16.88 22.79
N ASP A 220 29.59 17.29 23.57
CA ASP A 220 28.20 17.24 23.14
C ASP A 220 27.97 18.19 21.96
N PRO A 221 27.32 17.74 20.87
CA PRO A 221 27.02 18.63 19.75
C PRO A 221 25.93 19.63 20.13
N GLU A 222 25.86 20.74 19.39
CA GLU A 222 24.79 21.72 19.57
C GLU A 222 23.40 21.05 19.40
N GLY A 223 22.51 21.27 20.37
CA GLY A 223 21.18 20.68 20.38
C GLY A 223 21.17 19.15 20.55
N GLY A 224 22.16 18.58 21.23
CA GLY A 224 22.22 17.16 21.57
C GLY A 224 23.00 16.89 22.84
N THR A 225 22.86 15.69 23.39
CA THR A 225 23.56 15.29 24.63
C THR A 225 24.01 13.84 24.54
N ILE A 226 25.25 13.58 24.94
CA ILE A 226 25.77 12.23 25.15
C ILE A 226 25.60 11.93 26.64
N MET A 227 24.73 10.98 26.99
CA MET A 227 24.53 10.63 28.40
C MET A 227 25.76 9.92 28.95
N ARG A 228 26.30 10.45 30.06
CA ARG A 228 27.49 9.90 30.74
C ARG A 228 27.14 9.45 32.16
N ASN A 229 27.88 8.47 32.66
CA ASN A 229 27.79 8.03 34.05
C ASN A 229 28.59 8.96 34.99
N SER A 230 28.64 8.61 36.28
CA SER A 230 29.32 9.42 37.31
C SER A 230 30.83 9.59 37.10
N ILE A 231 31.47 8.71 36.33
CA ILE A 231 32.90 8.80 36.00
C ILE A 231 33.15 9.42 34.62
N GLY A 232 32.11 9.87 33.93
CA GLY A 232 32.18 10.54 32.63
C GLY A 232 32.20 9.59 31.42
N GLU A 233 32.06 8.28 31.61
CA GLU A 233 32.00 7.35 30.47
C GLU A 233 30.62 7.43 29.79
N PRO A 234 30.56 7.43 28.45
CA PRO A 234 29.30 7.35 27.71
C PRO A 234 28.51 6.09 28.10
N THR A 235 27.21 6.27 28.35
CA THR A 235 26.30 5.18 28.75
C THR A 235 25.73 4.37 27.58
N GLY A 236 25.96 4.84 26.35
CA GLY A 236 25.28 4.39 25.14
C GLY A 236 24.08 5.24 24.73
N LEU A 237 23.53 6.06 25.62
CA LEU A 237 22.37 6.90 25.30
C LEU A 237 22.78 8.23 24.66
N LEU A 238 22.20 8.51 23.50
CA LEU A 238 22.41 9.73 22.74
C LEU A 238 21.06 10.43 22.52
N ILE A 239 21.01 11.74 22.74
CA ILE A 239 19.80 12.56 22.68
C ILE A 239 19.91 13.58 21.54
N ASP A 240 18.81 13.73 20.80
CA ASP A 240 18.64 14.69 19.70
C ASP A 240 19.84 14.71 18.72
N SER A 241 20.54 15.84 18.58
CA SER A 241 21.62 15.97 17.60
C SER A 241 22.82 15.05 17.87
N ALA A 242 22.98 14.54 19.09
CA ALA A 242 24.02 13.55 19.40
C ALA A 242 23.81 12.21 18.70
N MET A 243 22.54 11.85 18.41
CA MET A 243 22.21 10.63 17.68
C MET A 243 22.86 10.58 16.29
N LYS A 244 23.08 11.75 15.67
CA LYS A 244 23.72 11.85 14.35
C LYS A 244 25.13 11.27 14.33
N LEU A 245 25.86 11.33 15.45
CA LEU A 245 27.23 10.82 15.56
C LEU A 245 27.30 9.30 15.27
N VAL A 246 26.31 8.54 15.75
CA VAL A 246 26.21 7.10 15.48
C VAL A 246 25.47 6.84 14.17
N MET A 247 24.38 7.55 13.90
CA MET A 247 23.58 7.33 12.69
C MET A 247 24.38 7.56 11.39
N SER A 248 25.39 8.44 11.39
CA SER A 248 26.26 8.64 10.23
C SER A 248 27.21 7.48 9.94
N CYS A 249 27.43 6.59 10.92
CA CYS A 249 28.27 5.41 10.78
C CYS A 249 27.48 4.18 10.30
N ILE A 250 26.15 4.25 10.30
CA ILE A 250 25.28 3.17 9.82
C ILE A 250 25.36 3.14 8.27
N PRO A 251 25.67 1.99 7.66
CA PRO A 251 25.74 1.85 6.22
C PRO A 251 24.42 2.26 5.53
N GLU A 252 24.53 2.86 4.33
CA GLU A 252 23.35 3.19 3.55
C GLU A 252 22.64 1.91 3.09
N VAL A 253 21.32 1.87 3.32
CA VAL A 253 20.46 0.77 2.89
C VAL A 253 20.52 0.62 1.37
N SER A 254 20.77 -0.61 0.92
CA SER A 254 20.88 -0.96 -0.49
C SER A 254 19.56 -0.75 -1.25
N VAL A 255 19.62 -0.67 -2.58
CA VAL A 255 18.42 -0.56 -3.42
C VAL A 255 17.50 -1.77 -3.24
N GLU A 256 18.08 -2.97 -3.09
CA GLU A 256 17.29 -4.20 -2.93
C GLU A 256 16.60 -4.24 -1.57
N GLU A 257 17.27 -3.87 -0.49
CA GLU A 257 16.63 -3.77 0.82
C GLU A 257 15.51 -2.71 0.85
N ARG A 258 15.68 -1.59 0.13
CA ARG A 258 14.59 -0.60 -0.02
C ARG A 258 13.41 -1.16 -0.79
N ARG A 259 13.64 -1.99 -1.81
CA ARG A 259 12.59 -2.68 -2.57
C ARG A 259 11.82 -3.64 -1.65
N GLU A 260 12.53 -4.47 -0.91
CA GLU A 260 11.92 -5.41 0.04
C GLU A 260 11.14 -4.69 1.15
N ALA A 261 11.68 -3.58 1.66
CA ALA A 261 10.97 -2.72 2.60
C ALA A 261 9.68 -2.15 2.01
N LEU A 262 9.73 -1.64 0.77
CA LEU A 262 8.56 -1.13 0.08
C LEU A 262 7.48 -2.21 -0.07
N LEU A 263 7.86 -3.43 -0.49
CA LEU A 263 6.93 -4.55 -0.63
C LEU A 263 6.32 -4.97 0.71
N ARG A 264 7.13 -5.04 1.77
CA ARG A 264 6.66 -5.37 3.13
C ARG A 264 5.62 -4.37 3.62
N ALA A 265 5.92 -3.09 3.49
CA ALA A 265 5.02 -2.03 3.94
C ALA A 265 3.76 -1.91 3.07
N ALA A 266 3.87 -2.12 1.75
CA ALA A 266 2.73 -2.20 0.83
C ALA A 266 1.77 -3.34 1.21
N ASN A 267 2.31 -4.54 1.46
CA ASN A 267 1.52 -5.69 1.90
C ASN A 267 0.85 -5.44 3.25
N TYR A 268 1.56 -4.82 4.19
CA TYR A 268 0.98 -4.43 5.48
C TYR A 268 -0.18 -3.44 5.31
N ALA A 269 0.01 -2.37 4.52
CA ALA A 269 -1.02 -1.37 4.26
C ALA A 269 -2.29 -1.97 3.67
N LEU A 270 -2.17 -2.91 2.71
CA LEU A 270 -3.32 -3.62 2.15
C LEU A 270 -4.04 -4.50 3.19
N SER A 271 -3.30 -5.09 4.13
CA SER A 271 -3.90 -5.93 5.19
C SER A 271 -4.75 -5.12 6.18
N VAL A 272 -4.43 -3.83 6.36
CA VAL A 272 -5.19 -2.88 7.18
C VAL A 272 -6.16 -2.01 6.37
N VAL A 273 -6.50 -2.43 5.14
CA VAL A 273 -7.52 -1.80 4.27
C VAL A 273 -7.10 -0.44 3.67
N ILE A 274 -5.85 -0.03 3.81
CA ILE A 274 -5.31 1.15 3.11
C ILE A 274 -5.04 0.77 1.65
N ARG A 275 -5.59 1.54 0.70
CA ARG A 275 -5.48 1.25 -0.74
C ARG A 275 -4.64 2.26 -1.53
N ALA A 276 -4.48 3.47 -1.03
CA ALA A 276 -3.61 4.47 -1.62
C ALA A 276 -2.80 5.21 -0.55
N LEU A 277 -1.59 5.59 -0.92
CA LEU A 277 -0.65 6.27 -0.04
C LEU A 277 -0.01 7.43 -0.78
N SER A 278 0.23 8.53 -0.08
CA SER A 278 1.22 9.52 -0.52
C SER A 278 2.50 9.29 0.27
N SER A 279 3.53 8.79 -0.41
CA SER A 279 4.83 8.55 0.19
C SER A 279 5.76 9.73 -0.06
N TRP A 280 6.16 10.40 1.01
CA TRP A 280 7.16 11.48 0.93
C TRP A 280 8.57 10.94 1.16
N CYS A 281 9.56 11.54 0.48
CA CYS A 281 10.98 11.17 0.58
C CYS A 281 11.34 9.79 0.01
N ILE A 282 10.83 9.43 -1.17
CA ILE A 282 11.33 8.26 -1.91
C ILE A 282 12.68 8.62 -2.55
N LYS A 283 13.78 8.14 -1.96
CA LYS A 283 15.11 8.25 -2.54
C LYS A 283 15.35 7.05 -3.47
N VAL A 284 15.17 7.25 -4.78
CA VAL A 284 15.56 6.26 -5.82
C VAL A 284 16.95 6.66 -6.35
N GLY A 285 18.01 6.11 -5.78
CA GLY A 285 19.42 6.36 -6.19
C GLY A 285 20.16 7.48 -5.43
N HIS A 286 21.33 7.89 -5.95
CA HIS A 286 22.27 8.86 -5.35
C HIS A 286 21.83 10.33 -5.50
N THR A 287 20.60 10.70 -5.13
CA THR A 287 20.22 12.12 -5.04
C THR A 287 19.61 12.46 -3.70
N ASN A 288 19.91 13.66 -3.19
CA ASN A 288 19.42 14.16 -1.91
C ASN A 288 17.89 14.16 -1.83
N CYS A 289 17.39 14.04 -0.60
CA CYS A 289 15.99 14.01 -0.17
C CYS A 289 15.18 15.31 -0.46
N GLY A 290 15.49 16.02 -1.55
CA GLY A 290 14.97 17.35 -1.85
C GLY A 290 14.04 17.43 -3.07
N ARG A 291 13.79 16.32 -3.79
CA ARG A 291 12.75 16.29 -4.83
C ARG A 291 11.51 15.59 -4.30
N ASN A 292 10.54 16.39 -3.90
CA ASN A 292 9.20 15.97 -3.52
C ASN A 292 8.54 15.23 -4.70
N PHE A 293 8.54 13.90 -4.68
CA PHE A 293 7.58 13.13 -5.47
C PHE A 293 6.26 13.12 -4.68
N SER A 294 5.46 14.16 -4.84
CA SER A 294 4.07 14.18 -4.39
C SER A 294 3.22 13.47 -5.44
N GLY A 295 2.99 12.17 -5.24
CA GLY A 295 2.05 11.38 -6.06
C GLY A 295 1.28 10.42 -5.17
N PHE A 296 -0.01 10.23 -5.46
CA PHE A 296 -0.74 9.10 -4.91
C PHE A 296 -0.27 7.83 -5.62
N ILE A 297 0.21 6.86 -4.86
CA ILE A 297 0.62 5.57 -5.38
C ILE A 297 -0.48 4.56 -5.03
N ASP A 298 -1.09 3.94 -6.04
CA ASP A 298 -1.95 2.77 -5.83
C ASP A 298 -1.06 1.59 -5.45
N ILE A 299 -1.25 1.06 -4.24
CA ILE A 299 -0.41 -0.01 -3.70
C ILE A 299 -0.46 -1.26 -4.58
N ARG A 300 -1.57 -1.49 -5.31
CA ARG A 300 -1.70 -2.63 -6.22
C ARG A 300 -0.71 -2.55 -7.39
N TYR A 301 -0.34 -1.35 -7.83
CA TYR A 301 0.63 -1.18 -8.91
C TYR A 301 2.01 -1.68 -8.48
N ILE A 302 2.43 -1.37 -7.24
CA ILE A 302 3.69 -1.81 -6.64
C ILE A 302 3.81 -3.34 -6.65
N LEU A 303 2.74 -4.04 -6.27
CA LEU A 303 2.75 -5.50 -6.15
C LEU A 303 2.62 -6.24 -7.48
N SER A 304 2.08 -5.59 -8.51
CA SER A 304 1.84 -6.19 -9.84
C SER A 304 3.04 -6.16 -10.79
N SER A 305 4.13 -5.49 -10.42
CA SER A 305 5.34 -5.34 -11.25
C SER A 305 6.42 -6.40 -10.95
N ASN A 306 6.06 -7.49 -10.29
CA ASN A 306 6.87 -8.70 -10.07
C ASN A 306 6.31 -9.86 -10.89
#